data_AF-A0A1J5HHX4-F1
#
_entry.id   AF-A0A1J5HHX4-F1
#
_cell.length_a   1.000
_cell.length_b   1.000
_cell.length_c   1.000
_cell.angle_alpha   90.00
_cell.angle_beta   90.00
_cell.angle_gamma   90.00
#
_symmetry.space_group_name_H-M   'P 1'
#
loop_
_entity.id
_entity.type
_entity.pdbx_description
1 polymer ?
#
loop_
_entity_poly.entity_id
_entity_poly.type
_entity_poly.pdbx_seq_one_letter_code
_entity_poly.pdbx_strand_id
1 'polypeptide(L)'
;MIINKAITTLVFDFGGVLINLDLPVCIQNLKKLGFENVEIFLSNFGQKDFFLQFENGEIGTAEFRNHIRRYTSRAVTDAEIDAAWCSFLCDFPAEKVELLKELRKKYRLLLLSNTNPLHIEVSAQKALAVHNTSLGNLFDTCYLSYQMGITKPHTAIFKTMLHDASLKATECLFLDDGEKNIEAAQQLGFETYLVKPSENLNFLLALH
;
A
#
# COMPACT_ATOMS: atom_id res chain seq x y z
N MET A 1 0.97 -15.90 -19.38
CA MET A 1 1.21 -14.47 -19.61
C MET A 1 2.58 -14.33 -20.28
N ILE A 2 2.68 -13.58 -21.38
CA ILE A 2 3.98 -13.30 -22.02
C ILE A 2 4.42 -11.94 -21.49
N ILE A 3 5.32 -11.92 -20.50
CA ILE A 3 5.94 -10.68 -20.03
C ILE A 3 7.17 -10.40 -20.90
N ASN A 4 7.42 -9.15 -21.23
CA ASN A 4 8.59 -8.70 -21.98
C ASN A 4 9.90 -9.13 -21.30
N LYS A 5 10.86 -9.66 -22.06
CA LYS A 5 12.19 -10.07 -21.56
C LYS A 5 13.07 -8.92 -21.06
N ALA A 6 12.65 -7.67 -21.26
CA ALA A 6 13.37 -6.48 -20.81
C ALA A 6 13.06 -6.07 -19.35
N ILE A 7 12.16 -6.77 -18.64
CA ILE A 7 11.83 -6.42 -17.26
C ILE A 7 13.02 -6.66 -16.34
N THR A 8 13.46 -5.60 -15.69
CA THR A 8 14.54 -5.63 -14.68
C THR A 8 14.06 -5.20 -13.30
N THR A 9 12.89 -4.55 -13.24
CA THR A 9 12.31 -4.02 -12.01
C THR A 9 10.88 -4.50 -11.83
N LEU A 10 10.57 -4.97 -10.62
CA LEU A 10 9.20 -5.28 -10.20
C LEU A 10 8.73 -4.20 -9.21
N VAL A 11 7.59 -3.61 -9.49
CA VAL A 11 6.96 -2.57 -8.67
C VAL A 11 5.69 -3.16 -8.09
N PHE A 12 5.62 -3.28 -6.76
CA PHE A 12 4.48 -3.86 -6.07
C PHE A 12 3.65 -2.78 -5.38
N ASP A 13 2.33 -2.90 -5.45
CA ASP A 13 1.46 -2.35 -4.41
C ASP A 13 1.59 -3.14 -3.11
N PHE A 14 1.12 -2.55 -2.02
CA PHE A 14 1.23 -3.11 -0.69
C PHE A 14 -0.06 -3.82 -0.23
N GLY A 15 -1.14 -3.07 0.01
CA GLY A 15 -2.41 -3.61 0.46
C GLY A 15 -3.08 -4.43 -0.64
N GLY A 16 -3.68 -5.58 -0.31
CA GLY A 16 -4.36 -6.43 -1.29
C GLY A 16 -3.41 -7.28 -2.15
N VAL A 17 -2.20 -6.77 -2.44
CA VAL A 17 -1.15 -7.50 -3.19
C VAL A 17 -0.19 -8.24 -2.26
N LEU A 18 0.35 -7.58 -1.24
CA LEU A 18 1.37 -8.14 -0.34
C LEU A 18 0.81 -8.37 1.06
N ILE A 19 0.29 -7.32 1.69
CA ILE A 19 -0.32 -7.42 3.02
C ILE A 19 -1.83 -7.61 2.90
N ASN A 20 -2.39 -8.48 3.74
CA ASN A 20 -3.82 -8.72 3.78
C ASN A 20 -4.55 -7.53 4.42
N LEU A 21 -5.77 -7.26 3.94
CA LEU A 21 -6.59 -6.14 4.37
C LEU A 21 -7.93 -6.61 4.93
N ASP A 22 -8.43 -5.95 5.97
CA ASP A 22 -9.78 -6.16 6.52
C ASP A 22 -10.47 -4.83 6.81
N LEU A 23 -11.00 -4.22 5.75
CA LEU A 23 -11.74 -2.95 5.84
C LEU A 23 -12.98 -3.07 6.75
N PRO A 24 -13.80 -4.16 6.67
CA PRO A 24 -14.92 -4.35 7.58
C PRO A 24 -14.52 -4.31 9.07
N VAL A 25 -13.43 -4.97 9.47
CA VAL A 25 -12.96 -4.93 10.87
C VAL A 25 -12.51 -3.53 11.28
N CYS A 26 -11.79 -2.81 10.43
CA CYS A 26 -11.41 -1.41 10.67
C CYS A 26 -12.65 -0.52 10.90
N ILE A 27 -13.63 -0.60 9.99
CA ILE A 27 -14.91 0.13 10.09
C ILE A 27 -15.60 -0.19 11.42
N GLN A 28 -15.73 -1.48 11.76
CA GLN A 28 -16.36 -1.89 13.02
C GLN A 28 -15.62 -1.35 14.25
N ASN A 29 -14.29 -1.34 14.23
CA ASN A 29 -13.51 -0.84 15.36
C ASN A 29 -13.62 0.68 15.50
N LEU A 30 -13.64 1.43 14.40
CA LEU A 30 -13.90 2.87 14.41
C LEU A 30 -15.33 3.18 14.92
N LYS A 31 -16.32 2.37 14.54
CA LYS A 31 -17.68 2.49 15.09
C LYS A 31 -17.75 2.26 16.59
N LYS A 32 -16.98 1.30 17.15
CA LYS A 32 -16.89 1.09 18.61
C LYS A 32 -16.30 2.28 19.35
N LEU A 33 -15.57 3.17 18.66
CA LEU A 33 -15.12 4.44 19.21
C LEU A 33 -16.21 5.53 19.19
N GLY A 34 -17.37 5.24 18.60
CA GLY A 34 -18.48 6.18 18.45
C GLY A 34 -18.47 6.94 17.13
N PHE A 35 -17.71 6.49 16.12
CA PHE A 35 -17.72 7.07 14.78
C PHE A 35 -18.76 6.34 13.90
N GLU A 36 -20.02 6.76 14.01
CA GLU A 36 -21.18 6.05 13.44
C GLU A 36 -21.20 5.92 11.90
N ASN A 37 -20.70 6.94 11.18
CA ASN A 37 -20.83 7.06 9.73
C ASN A 37 -19.49 6.97 8.98
N VAL A 38 -18.55 6.17 9.49
CA VAL A 38 -17.19 6.06 8.94
C VAL A 38 -17.18 5.59 7.48
N GLU A 39 -18.16 4.79 7.04
CA GLU A 39 -18.23 4.26 5.67
C GLU A 39 -18.46 5.33 4.61
N ILE A 40 -18.90 6.54 5.00
CA ILE A 40 -19.00 7.68 4.07
C ILE A 40 -17.61 8.09 3.57
N PHE A 41 -16.59 7.93 4.41
CA PHE A 41 -15.21 8.31 4.14
C PHE A 41 -14.38 7.17 3.55
N LEU A 42 -14.73 5.92 3.89
CA LEU A 42 -14.00 4.73 3.47
C LEU A 42 -14.81 3.97 2.42
N SER A 43 -14.31 3.95 1.18
CA SER A 43 -14.91 3.17 0.09
C SER A 43 -13.91 2.21 -0.54
N ASN A 44 -14.40 1.18 -1.21
CA ASN A 44 -13.56 0.29 -2.02
C ASN A 44 -12.82 1.03 -3.16
N PHE A 45 -13.24 2.25 -3.50
CA PHE A 45 -12.61 3.07 -4.54
C PHE A 45 -11.62 4.10 -3.99
N GLY A 46 -11.36 4.08 -2.67
CA GLY A 46 -10.43 4.99 -2.01
C GLY A 46 -11.06 5.75 -0.84
N GLN A 47 -10.18 6.46 -0.13
CA GLN A 47 -10.51 7.31 1.01
C GLN A 47 -10.96 8.70 0.56
N LYS A 48 -11.71 9.40 1.42
CA LYS A 48 -12.20 10.77 1.18
C LYS A 48 -11.86 11.69 2.34
N ASP A 49 -11.90 12.99 2.07
CA ASP A 49 -11.66 14.05 3.06
C ASP A 49 -10.37 13.80 3.84
N PHE A 50 -10.40 13.97 5.16
CA PHE A 50 -9.21 13.89 6.01
C PHE A 50 -8.48 12.53 5.96
N PHE A 51 -9.16 11.45 5.56
CA PHE A 51 -8.50 10.16 5.33
C PHE A 51 -7.61 10.23 4.08
N LEU A 52 -8.12 10.78 2.97
CA LEU A 52 -7.31 11.02 1.77
C LEU A 52 -6.17 12.02 2.04
N GLN A 53 -6.44 13.07 2.83
CA GLN A 53 -5.43 14.04 3.25
C GLN A 53 -4.33 13.40 4.09
N PHE A 54 -4.65 12.35 4.85
CA PHE A 54 -3.66 11.61 5.62
C PHE A 54 -2.83 10.69 4.72
N GLU A 55 -3.47 10.03 3.74
CA GLU A 55 -2.77 9.18 2.76
C GLU A 55 -1.90 9.95 1.78
N ASN A 56 -2.28 11.18 1.42
CA ASN A 56 -1.46 12.02 0.56
C ASN A 56 -0.48 12.91 1.34
N GLY A 57 -0.48 12.84 2.68
CA GLY A 57 0.47 13.57 3.53
C GLY A 57 0.16 15.05 3.72
N GLU A 58 -1.02 15.53 3.32
CA GLU A 58 -1.50 16.88 3.62
C GLU A 58 -1.66 17.13 5.12
N ILE A 59 -2.07 16.11 5.88
CA ILE A 59 -2.17 16.17 7.34
C ILE A 59 -1.28 15.13 8.02
N GLY A 60 -0.76 15.48 9.20
CA GLY A 60 0.05 14.58 10.02
C GLY A 60 -0.79 13.69 10.95
N THR A 61 -0.14 12.68 11.55
CA THR A 61 -0.79 11.71 12.44
C THR A 61 -1.55 12.36 13.61
N ALA A 62 -0.99 13.41 14.23
CA ALA A 62 -1.66 14.11 15.33
C ALA A 62 -2.96 14.79 14.88
N GLU A 63 -2.94 15.39 13.69
CA GLU A 63 -4.12 16.03 13.11
C GLU A 63 -5.16 15.00 12.68
N PHE A 64 -4.74 13.89 12.05
CA PHE A 64 -5.62 12.77 11.72
C PHE A 64 -6.37 12.25 12.96
N ARG A 65 -5.66 12.02 14.07
CA ARG A 65 -6.28 11.62 15.34
C ARG A 65 -7.25 12.67 15.86
N ASN A 66 -6.91 13.95 15.76
CA ASN A 66 -7.82 15.05 16.11
C ASN A 66 -9.08 15.08 15.25
N HIS A 67 -8.98 14.78 13.95
CA HIS A 67 -10.15 14.62 13.09
C HIS A 67 -11.03 13.47 13.56
N ILE A 68 -10.47 12.28 13.80
CA ILE A 68 -11.24 11.14 14.31
C ILE A 68 -12.00 11.51 15.58
N ARG A 69 -11.36 12.21 16.53
CA ARG A 69 -11.99 12.66 17.79
C ARG A 69 -13.22 13.54 17.60
N ARG A 70 -13.28 14.32 16.52
CA ARG A 70 -14.44 15.17 16.20
C ARG A 70 -15.66 14.37 15.77
N TYR A 71 -15.46 13.13 15.29
CA TYR A 71 -16.53 12.24 14.86
C TYR A 71 -16.91 11.18 15.90
N THR A 72 -16.12 11.02 16.96
CA THR A 72 -16.41 10.05 18.04
C THR A 72 -17.35 10.63 19.08
N SER A 73 -18.33 9.85 19.54
CA SER A 73 -19.30 10.25 20.58
C SER A 73 -18.75 10.25 22.01
N ARG A 74 -17.51 9.77 22.22
CA ARG A 74 -16.83 9.74 23.52
C ARG A 74 -15.40 10.23 23.43
N ALA A 75 -14.81 10.53 24.58
CA ALA A 75 -13.37 10.69 24.67
C ALA A 75 -12.68 9.36 24.35
N VAL A 76 -11.75 9.41 23.39
CA VAL A 76 -10.89 8.29 22.98
C VAL A 76 -9.43 8.63 23.27
N THR A 77 -8.51 7.69 23.18
CA THR A 77 -7.07 7.93 23.30
C THR A 77 -6.41 7.77 21.93
N ASP A 78 -5.17 8.27 21.78
CA ASP A 78 -4.41 8.09 20.54
C ASP A 78 -4.21 6.59 20.26
N ALA A 79 -3.94 5.80 21.30
CA ALA A 79 -3.78 4.35 21.20
C ALA A 79 -5.07 3.63 20.76
N GLU A 80 -6.24 4.07 21.20
CA GLU A 80 -7.52 3.51 20.74
C GLU A 80 -7.78 3.81 19.26
N ILE A 81 -7.48 5.05 18.82
CA ILE A 81 -7.61 5.45 17.41
C ILE A 81 -6.64 4.65 16.55
N ASP A 82 -5.38 4.58 16.94
CA ASP A 82 -4.35 3.84 16.22
C ASP A 82 -4.73 2.36 16.14
N ALA A 83 -5.16 1.74 17.25
CA ALA A 83 -5.56 0.33 17.25
C ALA A 83 -6.75 0.06 16.31
N ALA A 84 -7.74 0.95 16.26
CA ALA A 84 -8.88 0.82 15.36
C ALA A 84 -8.50 1.04 13.89
N TRP A 85 -7.66 2.02 13.60
CA TRP A 85 -7.23 2.32 12.24
C TRP A 85 -6.27 1.25 11.71
N CYS A 86 -5.24 0.90 12.50
CA CYS A 86 -4.25 -0.10 12.17
C CYS A 86 -4.81 -1.51 12.03
N SER A 87 -6.03 -1.80 12.51
CA SER A 87 -6.68 -3.09 12.28
C SER A 87 -7.12 -3.30 10.84
N PHE A 88 -6.97 -2.30 9.96
CA PHE A 88 -7.17 -2.47 8.53
C PHE A 88 -6.10 -3.37 7.90
N LEU A 89 -4.85 -3.26 8.34
CA LEU A 89 -3.74 -4.09 7.88
C LEU A 89 -3.61 -5.31 8.78
N CYS A 90 -3.70 -6.50 8.18
CA CYS A 90 -3.67 -7.77 8.88
C CYS A 90 -2.24 -8.33 8.92
N ASP A 91 -2.06 -9.55 8.42
CA ASP A 91 -0.80 -10.25 8.33
C ASP A 91 -0.12 -10.03 6.97
N PHE A 92 1.21 -10.16 6.98
CA PHE A 92 2.01 -10.28 5.78
C PHE A 92 2.30 -11.77 5.56
N PRO A 93 1.69 -12.43 4.56
CA PRO A 93 1.83 -13.88 4.40
C PRO A 93 3.29 -14.31 4.19
N ALA A 94 3.70 -15.38 4.88
CA ALA A 94 5.08 -15.86 4.88
C ALA A 94 5.57 -16.22 3.47
N GLU A 95 4.71 -16.79 2.64
CA GLU A 95 5.02 -17.14 1.25
C GLU A 95 5.35 -15.91 0.40
N LYS A 96 4.76 -14.75 0.70
CA LYS A 96 5.08 -13.50 -0.02
C LYS A 96 6.41 -12.92 0.46
N VAL A 97 6.77 -13.09 1.73
CA VAL A 97 8.11 -12.71 2.23
C VAL A 97 9.19 -13.52 1.51
N GLU A 98 9.02 -14.84 1.44
CA GLU A 98 9.99 -15.72 0.77
C GLU A 98 10.04 -15.47 -0.73
N LEU A 99 8.89 -15.23 -1.37
CA LEU A 99 8.83 -14.84 -2.77
C LEU A 99 9.65 -13.57 -3.05
N LEU A 100 9.45 -12.51 -2.25
CA LEU A 100 10.19 -11.26 -2.43
C LEU A 100 11.70 -11.49 -2.26
N LYS A 101 12.12 -12.24 -1.23
CA LYS A 101 13.54 -12.59 -1.03
C LYS A 101 14.17 -13.29 -2.24
N GLU A 102 13.44 -14.20 -2.88
CA GLU A 102 13.91 -14.87 -4.10
C GLU A 102 13.94 -13.93 -5.31
N LEU A 103 12.91 -13.08 -5.48
CA LEU A 103 12.83 -12.13 -6.59
C LEU A 103 13.94 -11.08 -6.53
N ARG A 104 14.32 -10.60 -5.33
CA ARG A 104 15.42 -9.63 -5.15
C ARG A 104 16.77 -10.10 -5.68
N LYS A 105 16.98 -11.42 -5.81
CA LYS A 105 18.23 -11.97 -6.36
C LYS A 105 18.39 -11.69 -7.87
N LYS A 106 17.29 -11.33 -8.54
CA LYS A 106 17.23 -11.17 -10.01
C LYS A 106 16.71 -9.80 -10.44
N TYR A 107 15.79 -9.24 -9.67
CA TYR A 107 15.10 -7.99 -9.99
C TYR A 107 15.37 -6.94 -8.93
N ARG A 108 15.39 -5.67 -9.35
CA ARG A 108 15.17 -4.56 -8.44
C ARG A 108 13.70 -4.60 -7.98
N LEU A 109 13.45 -4.51 -6.69
CA LEU A 109 12.09 -4.49 -6.14
C LEU A 109 11.77 -3.13 -5.56
N LEU A 110 10.71 -2.51 -6.06
CA LEU A 110 10.17 -1.26 -5.56
C LEU A 110 8.79 -1.49 -4.96
N LEU A 111 8.47 -0.75 -3.89
CA LEU A 111 7.12 -0.64 -3.38
C LEU A 111 6.55 0.70 -3.82
N LEU A 112 5.32 0.73 -4.35
CA LEU A 112 4.59 1.96 -4.68
C LEU A 112 3.18 1.87 -4.11
N SER A 113 2.94 2.54 -2.98
CA SER A 113 1.73 2.32 -2.19
C SER A 113 1.03 3.62 -1.78
N ASN A 114 -0.29 3.63 -1.93
CA ASN A 114 -1.15 4.57 -1.23
C ASN A 114 -1.26 4.10 0.22
N THR A 115 -0.71 4.87 1.16
CA THR A 115 -0.63 4.48 2.56
C THR A 115 -0.42 5.71 3.45
N ASN A 116 -0.30 5.51 4.76
CA ASN A 116 -0.09 6.55 5.75
C ASN A 116 0.94 6.11 6.82
N PRO A 117 1.47 7.05 7.63
CA PRO A 117 2.45 6.75 8.66
C PRO A 117 2.05 5.62 9.61
N LEU A 118 0.80 5.60 10.10
CA LEU A 118 0.34 4.57 11.05
C LEU A 118 0.36 3.17 10.44
N HIS A 119 -0.06 3.02 9.18
CA HIS A 119 -0.03 1.73 8.50
C HIS A 119 1.40 1.20 8.32
N ILE A 120 2.37 2.08 8.06
CA ILE A 120 3.76 1.68 7.80
C ILE A 120 4.53 1.45 9.11
N GLU A 121 4.50 2.43 10.01
CA GLU A 121 5.30 2.45 11.24
C GLU A 121 4.72 1.56 12.34
N VAL A 122 3.43 1.23 12.27
CA VAL A 122 2.77 0.38 13.27
C VAL A 122 2.41 -0.97 12.67
N SER A 123 1.46 -1.02 11.72
CA SER A 123 0.90 -2.29 11.24
C SER A 123 1.92 -3.10 10.43
N ALA A 124 2.51 -2.50 9.39
CA ALA A 124 3.46 -3.19 8.51
C ALA A 124 4.72 -3.62 9.25
N GLN A 125 5.28 -2.73 10.10
CA GLN A 125 6.42 -3.07 10.94
C GLN A 125 6.12 -4.25 11.87
N LYS A 126 4.96 -4.25 12.53
CA LYS A 126 4.54 -5.36 13.39
C LYS A 126 4.37 -6.66 12.61
N ALA A 127 3.70 -6.61 11.45
CA ALA A 127 3.47 -7.80 10.61
C ALA A 127 4.80 -8.41 10.13
N LEU A 128 5.75 -7.59 9.67
CA LEU A 128 7.04 -8.04 9.17
C LEU A 128 8.00 -8.49 10.27
N ALA A 129 7.88 -7.94 11.49
CA ALA A 129 8.69 -8.36 12.63
C ALA A 129 8.47 -9.84 12.98
N VAL A 130 7.27 -10.39 12.76
CA VAL A 130 6.99 -11.84 12.92
C VAL A 130 7.90 -12.71 12.03
N HIS A 131 8.34 -12.16 10.91
CA HIS A 131 9.23 -12.82 9.95
C HIS A 131 10.70 -12.40 10.10
N ASN A 132 11.05 -11.69 11.17
CA ASN A 132 12.38 -11.12 11.41
C ASN A 132 12.89 -10.29 10.23
N THR A 133 12.01 -9.50 9.61
CA THR A 133 12.35 -8.66 8.46
C THR A 133 11.68 -7.29 8.54
N SER A 134 11.95 -6.44 7.56
CA SER A 134 11.39 -5.10 7.41
C SER A 134 11.19 -4.77 5.94
N LEU A 135 10.46 -3.69 5.64
CA LEU A 135 10.30 -3.22 4.26
C LEU A 135 11.66 -2.92 3.61
N GLY A 136 12.60 -2.31 4.33
CA GLY A 136 13.95 -2.00 3.83
C GLY A 136 14.81 -3.25 3.55
N ASN A 137 14.46 -4.42 4.10
CA ASN A 137 15.12 -5.67 3.74
C ASN A 137 14.50 -6.32 2.49
N LEU A 138 13.25 -5.99 2.16
CA LEU A 138 12.48 -6.58 1.06
C LEU A 138 12.48 -5.71 -0.21
N PHE A 139 12.66 -4.40 -0.08
CA PHE A 139 12.59 -3.46 -1.20
C PHE A 139 13.84 -2.59 -1.27
N ASP A 140 14.25 -2.26 -2.49
CA ASP A 140 15.36 -1.33 -2.74
C ASP A 140 14.93 0.10 -2.40
N THR A 141 13.67 0.43 -2.68
CA THR A 141 13.08 1.72 -2.33
C THR A 141 11.57 1.56 -2.15
N CYS A 142 11.02 2.26 -1.15
CA CYS A 142 9.59 2.34 -0.92
C CYS A 142 9.10 3.76 -1.24
N TYR A 143 8.21 3.86 -2.23
CA TYR A 143 7.55 5.07 -2.65
C TYR A 143 6.16 5.12 -2.01
N LEU A 144 6.03 5.91 -0.95
CA LEU A 144 4.84 5.97 -0.10
C LEU A 144 4.10 7.28 -0.37
N SER A 145 2.81 7.22 -0.67
CA SER A 145 2.03 8.38 -1.09
C SER A 145 2.13 9.59 -0.14
N TYR A 146 2.09 9.34 1.18
CA TYR A 146 2.14 10.41 2.19
C TYR A 146 3.50 11.12 2.25
N GLN A 147 4.57 10.45 1.80
CA GLN A 147 5.91 11.06 1.70
C GLN A 147 6.05 11.83 0.39
N MET A 148 5.35 11.39 -0.66
CA MET A 148 5.43 11.95 -2.01
C MET A 148 4.44 13.10 -2.25
N GLY A 149 3.40 13.24 -1.43
CA GLY A 149 2.34 14.22 -1.66
C GLY A 149 1.33 13.81 -2.74
N ILE A 150 1.39 12.57 -3.23
CA ILE A 150 0.66 12.13 -4.44
C ILE A 150 0.20 10.68 -4.24
N THR A 151 -1.03 10.38 -4.62
CA THR A 151 -1.61 9.03 -4.59
C THR A 151 -1.83 8.47 -6.00
N LYS A 152 -1.76 7.15 -6.14
CA LYS A 152 -2.33 6.44 -7.30
C LYS A 152 -3.85 6.66 -7.33
N PRO A 153 -4.49 6.77 -8.52
CA PRO A 153 -3.96 6.52 -9.86
C PRO A 153 -3.34 7.76 -10.54
N HIS A 154 -3.01 8.84 -9.83
CA HIS A 154 -2.42 10.00 -10.49
C HIS A 154 -1.07 9.64 -11.12
N THR A 155 -0.96 9.78 -12.46
CA THR A 155 0.25 9.41 -13.23
C THR A 155 1.53 10.11 -12.73
N ALA A 156 1.39 11.25 -12.03
CA ALA A 156 2.50 11.95 -11.40
C ALA A 156 3.27 11.09 -10.38
N ILE A 157 2.62 10.19 -9.63
CA ILE A 157 3.30 9.34 -8.65
C ILE A 157 4.25 8.36 -9.35
N PHE A 158 3.79 7.74 -10.44
CA PHE A 158 4.58 6.83 -11.26
C PHE A 158 5.75 7.55 -11.94
N LYS A 159 5.52 8.74 -12.51
CA LYS A 159 6.58 9.55 -13.12
C LYS A 159 7.65 9.96 -12.12
N THR A 160 7.23 10.35 -10.92
CA THR A 160 8.15 10.73 -9.83
C THR A 160 9.00 9.54 -9.41
N MET A 161 8.38 8.39 -9.20
CA MET A 161 9.08 7.14 -8.90
C MET A 161 10.09 6.76 -10.01
N LEU A 162 9.68 6.78 -11.29
CA LEU A 162 10.58 6.46 -12.41
C LEU A 162 11.77 7.41 -12.48
N HIS A 163 11.53 8.71 -12.30
CA HIS A 163 12.58 9.72 -12.30
C HIS A 163 13.57 9.51 -11.16
N ASP A 164 13.08 9.38 -9.93
CA ASP A 164 13.91 9.15 -8.74
C ASP A 164 14.70 7.84 -8.85
N ALA A 165 14.05 6.77 -9.30
CA ALA A 165 14.68 5.47 -9.50
C ALA A 165 15.61 5.42 -10.73
N SER A 166 15.62 6.43 -11.59
CA SER A 166 16.32 6.44 -12.89
C SER A 166 15.93 5.25 -13.79
N LEU A 167 14.63 4.96 -13.88
CA LEU A 167 14.07 3.83 -14.61
C LEU A 167 13.22 4.27 -15.81
N LYS A 168 13.11 3.39 -16.81
CA LYS A 168 12.07 3.49 -17.85
C LYS A 168 10.87 2.63 -17.49
N ALA A 169 9.67 3.11 -17.79
CA ALA A 169 8.43 2.35 -17.59
C ALA A 169 8.47 0.97 -18.27
N THR A 170 9.06 0.90 -19.46
CA THR A 170 9.19 -0.34 -20.25
C THR A 170 10.10 -1.41 -19.65
N GLU A 171 10.86 -1.07 -18.60
CA GLU A 171 11.74 -1.99 -17.86
C GLU A 171 11.07 -2.47 -16.55
N CYS A 172 9.84 -2.01 -16.30
CA CYS A 172 9.10 -2.23 -15.05
C CYS A 172 7.84 -3.08 -15.27
N LEU A 173 7.64 -4.06 -14.39
CA LEU A 173 6.35 -4.73 -14.21
C LEU A 173 5.67 -4.19 -12.96
N PHE A 174 4.49 -3.60 -13.09
CA PHE A 174 3.69 -3.08 -11.98
C PHE A 174 2.59 -4.07 -11.59
N LEU A 175 2.53 -4.44 -10.30
CA LEU A 175 1.56 -5.36 -9.72
C LEU A 175 0.68 -4.62 -8.72
N ASP A 176 -0.61 -4.54 -9.00
CA ASP A 176 -1.60 -3.79 -8.21
C ASP A 176 -2.97 -4.49 -8.33
N ASP A 177 -3.81 -4.41 -7.32
CA ASP A 177 -5.17 -4.98 -7.34
C ASP A 177 -6.24 -3.96 -7.79
N GLY A 178 -5.87 -2.68 -7.93
CA GLY A 178 -6.72 -1.59 -8.40
C GLY A 178 -6.65 -1.37 -9.91
N GLU A 179 -7.76 -1.63 -10.61
CA GLU A 179 -7.87 -1.47 -12.07
C GLU A 179 -7.44 -0.08 -12.57
N LYS A 180 -7.84 1.00 -11.88
CA LYS A 180 -7.47 2.37 -12.25
C LYS A 180 -5.97 2.64 -12.13
N ASN A 181 -5.30 1.99 -11.18
CA ASN A 181 -3.85 2.11 -11.00
C ASN A 181 -3.13 1.39 -12.15
N ILE A 182 -3.63 0.21 -12.53
CA ILE A 182 -3.15 -0.56 -13.67
C ILE A 182 -3.29 0.25 -14.97
N GLU A 183 -4.47 0.81 -15.23
CA GLU A 183 -4.72 1.66 -16.41
C GLU A 183 -3.76 2.87 -16.47
N ALA A 184 -3.56 3.56 -15.34
CA ALA A 184 -2.66 4.71 -15.27
C ALA A 184 -1.20 4.33 -15.54
N ALA A 185 -0.74 3.17 -15.05
CA ALA A 185 0.59 2.65 -15.32
C ALA A 185 0.75 2.23 -16.79
N GLN A 186 -0.23 1.55 -17.38
CA GLN A 186 -0.22 1.17 -18.79
C GLN A 186 -0.07 2.37 -19.73
N GLN A 187 -0.75 3.48 -19.43
CA GLN A 187 -0.63 4.74 -20.20
C GLN A 187 0.80 5.30 -20.23
N LEU A 188 1.64 4.94 -19.26
CA LEU A 188 3.05 5.34 -19.19
C LEU A 188 4.01 4.32 -19.80
N GLY A 189 3.51 3.17 -20.24
CA GLY A 189 4.30 2.11 -20.87
C GLY A 189 4.84 1.05 -19.92
N PHE A 190 4.25 0.91 -18.73
CA PHE A 190 4.54 -0.23 -17.84
C PHE A 190 3.97 -1.52 -18.41
N GLU A 191 4.68 -2.62 -18.22
CA GLU A 191 4.01 -3.91 -18.15
C GLU A 191 3.23 -3.97 -16.83
N THR A 192 2.02 -4.54 -16.83
CA THR A 192 1.15 -4.51 -15.66
C THR A 192 0.50 -5.86 -15.40
N TYR A 193 0.29 -6.18 -14.13
CA TYR A 193 -0.48 -7.34 -13.70
C TYR A 193 -1.53 -6.95 -12.66
N LEU A 194 -2.81 -7.12 -13.01
CA LEU A 194 -3.91 -6.96 -12.07
C LEU A 194 -3.96 -8.18 -11.14
N VAL A 195 -3.57 -7.98 -9.89
CA VAL A 195 -3.52 -9.03 -8.87
C VAL A 195 -4.92 -9.30 -8.34
N LYS A 196 -5.30 -10.58 -8.28
CA LYS A 196 -6.58 -10.97 -7.67
C LYS A 196 -6.44 -11.10 -6.15
N PRO A 197 -7.55 -10.93 -5.40
CA PRO A 197 -7.54 -11.15 -3.96
C PRO A 197 -6.97 -12.52 -3.60
N SER A 198 -6.01 -12.53 -2.67
CA SER A 198 -5.33 -13.74 -2.17
C SER A 198 -4.59 -14.57 -3.23
N GLU A 199 -4.25 -13.97 -4.37
CA GLU A 199 -3.55 -14.67 -5.45
C GLU A 199 -2.11 -15.03 -5.06
N ASN A 200 -1.68 -16.22 -5.48
CA ASN A 200 -0.30 -16.65 -5.35
C ASN A 200 0.54 -16.10 -6.51
N LEU A 201 1.61 -15.37 -6.19
CA LEU A 201 2.45 -14.67 -7.17
C LEU A 201 3.72 -15.46 -7.57
N ASN A 202 3.82 -16.76 -7.28
CA ASN A 202 5.02 -17.56 -7.57
C ASN A 202 5.34 -17.68 -9.06
N PHE A 203 4.38 -17.39 -9.95
CA PHE A 203 4.65 -17.33 -11.39
C PHE A 203 5.75 -16.31 -11.74
N LEU A 204 5.96 -15.30 -10.89
CA LEU A 204 7.02 -14.30 -11.05
C LEU A 204 8.43 -14.92 -11.00
N LEU A 205 8.61 -16.07 -10.32
CA LEU A 205 9.90 -16.76 -10.25
C LEU A 205 10.34 -17.37 -11.60
N ALA A 206 9.36 -17.61 -12.48
CA ALA A 206 9.55 -18.18 -13.81
C ALA A 206 9.70 -17.12 -14.91
N LEU A 207 9.70 -15.83 -14.55
CA LEU A 207 9.98 -14.76 -15.50
C LEU A 207 11.46 -14.81 -15.91
N HIS A 208 11.68 -14.78 -17.23
CA HIS A 208 12.97 -14.91 -17.91
C HIS A 208 13.32 -13.66 -18.69
#